data_AF-A0AA38M5Q8-F1
#
_entry.id   AF-A0AA38M5Q8-F1
#
_cell.length_a   1.000
_cell.length_b   1.000
_cell.length_c   1.000
_cell.angle_alpha   90.00
_cell.angle_beta   90.00
_cell.angle_gamma   90.00
#
_symmetry.space_group_name_H-M   'P 1'
#
loop_
_entity.id
_entity.type
_entity.pdbx_description
1 polymer ?
#
loop_
_entity_poly.entity_id
_entity_poly.type
_entity_poly.pdbx_seq_one_letter_code
_entity_poly.pdbx_strand_id
1 'polypeptide(L)'
;MDLYTLISTGLDDKLKCSLCKNYLSHFPISIYSNNQNICGRCPIPEGTVYHEEALETLCHLLRFPCRYQSEGCSQQLYPKEVPQHEENCPFRIVKCVMTKPTPCSWSGNLPTLPSHLQADHAASFLKNGEFKVDVSRSEECDFLMQCEKKVVVCTKKFETGSNTLDLVLDAPYHGLDEDGNWQVSVKRGKVVLFHDLELNDVEKKLCAKLLVHSVVEERSEESLLCQIRKISNTMKGEISDLNVASDVFRCGVCHNVATPPIFRCPYDMSIKCASCDELCHPSLSCPTSKKDDKLSRLIKLVNFQCKYQKYGCTFGALLKEVKSHESLCCYRSEKCPLSKHQNCRWQGLVGDAKDHIVSQHPDSFCTANSEFKVSLEDTAVIPKFIHVCDCLFKFYCFTRDNCYVWSVQTVFEEKEAFMYEVDVVDGAKNGQRFTIRKPCVKNIEDVFQDMSACCFVLQNQVSSMTEQSEEETFLTYKIGIFK
;
A
#
# COMPACT_ATOMS: atom_id res chain seq x y z
N MET A 1 -30.82 22.88 23.36
CA MET A 1 -31.97 21.97 23.60
C MET A 1 -31.78 20.78 22.69
N ASP A 2 -31.96 19.55 23.17
CA ASP A 2 -31.71 18.35 22.36
C ASP A 2 -32.98 17.98 21.57
N LEU A 3 -32.85 17.53 20.32
CA LEU A 3 -34.00 17.14 19.49
C LEU A 3 -34.80 16.01 20.17
N TYR A 4 -34.13 15.14 20.92
CA TYR A 4 -34.74 14.09 21.73
C TYR A 4 -35.77 14.61 22.75
N THR A 5 -35.56 15.81 23.32
CA THR A 5 -36.54 16.43 24.22
C THR A 5 -37.78 16.98 23.52
N LEU A 6 -37.74 17.16 22.19
CA LEU A 6 -38.89 17.58 21.37
C LEU A 6 -39.59 16.39 20.69
N ILE A 7 -38.86 15.30 20.44
CA ILE A 7 -39.45 14.06 19.93
C ILE A 7 -40.41 13.45 20.98
N SER A 8 -40.06 13.54 22.26
CA SER A 8 -40.91 13.07 23.37
C SER A 8 -42.21 13.86 23.56
N THR A 9 -42.32 15.06 22.96
CA THR A 9 -43.51 15.93 23.04
C THR A 9 -44.44 15.80 21.83
N GLY A 10 -44.14 14.89 20.88
CA GLY A 10 -44.98 14.63 19.71
C GLY A 10 -44.87 15.67 18.58
N LEU A 11 -43.85 16.53 18.64
CA LEU A 11 -43.58 17.58 17.63
C LEU A 11 -42.72 17.11 16.44
N ASP A 12 -42.29 15.84 16.44
CA ASP A 12 -41.37 15.25 15.45
C ASP A 12 -41.87 15.38 14.00
N ASP A 13 -43.15 15.09 13.75
CA ASP A 13 -43.72 15.13 12.40
C ASP A 13 -43.81 16.54 11.82
N LYS A 14 -43.93 17.57 12.66
CA LYS A 14 -43.96 18.97 12.23
C LYS A 14 -42.58 19.51 11.84
N LEU A 15 -41.52 18.87 12.32
CA LEU A 15 -40.12 19.19 12.02
C LEU A 15 -39.56 18.38 10.84
N LYS A 16 -40.41 17.64 10.12
CA LYS A 16 -40.02 16.89 8.91
C LYS A 16 -40.60 17.54 7.66
N CYS A 17 -39.83 17.45 6.58
CA CYS A 17 -40.27 17.84 5.25
C CYS A 17 -41.37 16.89 4.78
N SER A 18 -42.46 17.46 4.29
CA SER A 18 -43.59 16.73 3.72
C SER A 18 -43.19 15.86 2.51
N LEU A 19 -42.23 16.31 1.71
CA LEU A 19 -41.76 15.63 0.49
C LEU A 19 -40.71 14.57 0.77
N CYS A 20 -39.54 14.95 1.31
CA CYS A 20 -38.41 14.03 1.46
C CYS A 20 -38.35 13.33 2.83
N LYS A 21 -39.25 13.66 3.76
CA LYS A 21 -39.33 13.11 5.13
C LYS A 21 -38.10 13.36 6.03
N ASN A 22 -37.07 14.04 5.52
CA ASN A 22 -35.93 14.50 6.32
C ASN A 22 -36.33 15.66 7.23
N TYR A 23 -35.56 15.90 8.29
CA TYR A 23 -35.75 17.06 9.15
C TYR A 23 -35.61 18.39 8.39
N LEU A 24 -36.37 19.39 8.83
CA LEU A 24 -36.37 20.78 8.34
C LEU A 24 -35.13 21.54 8.81
N SER A 25 -33.96 20.96 8.54
CA SER A 25 -32.64 21.46 8.93
C SER A 25 -31.90 22.17 7.80
N HIS A 26 -32.55 22.35 6.65
CA HIS A 26 -31.98 23.00 5.47
C HIS A 26 -32.97 24.03 4.95
N PHE A 27 -32.53 25.27 4.93
CA PHE A 27 -33.34 26.45 4.62
C PHE A 27 -33.27 26.80 3.13
N PRO A 28 -34.22 27.57 2.60
CA PRO A 28 -35.41 28.10 3.28
C PRO A 28 -36.46 27.01 3.60
N ILE A 29 -37.23 27.18 4.69
CA ILE A 29 -38.44 26.39 4.97
C ILE A 29 -39.62 27.12 4.34
N SER A 30 -40.32 26.39 3.48
CA SER A 30 -41.47 26.89 2.74
C SER A 30 -42.74 26.16 3.18
N ILE A 31 -43.83 26.90 3.31
CA ILE A 31 -45.17 26.33 3.50
C ILE A 31 -45.88 26.30 2.16
N TYR A 32 -46.25 25.08 1.74
CA TYR A 32 -47.11 24.85 0.58
C TYR A 32 -48.49 24.39 1.04
N SER A 33 -49.48 24.50 0.15
CA SER A 33 -50.92 24.20 0.36
C SER A 33 -51.23 23.19 1.48
N ASN A 34 -52.21 23.52 2.33
CA ASN A 34 -52.59 22.77 3.55
C ASN A 34 -51.54 22.74 4.68
N ASN A 35 -50.74 23.80 4.83
CA ASN A 35 -49.79 23.96 5.94
C ASN A 35 -48.68 22.90 5.98
N GLN A 36 -48.22 22.46 4.79
CA GLN A 36 -47.17 21.46 4.66
C GLN A 36 -45.79 22.11 4.55
N ASN A 37 -44.91 21.79 5.51
CA ASN A 37 -43.54 22.27 5.50
C ASN A 37 -42.70 21.54 4.45
N ILE A 38 -41.96 22.30 3.65
CA ILE A 38 -41.02 21.82 2.63
C ILE A 38 -39.65 22.41 2.97
N CYS A 39 -38.62 21.56 3.11
CA CYS A 39 -37.25 22.03 3.33
C CYS A 39 -36.63 22.54 2.02
N GLY A 40 -35.58 23.37 2.15
CA GLY A 40 -34.84 23.94 1.03
C GLY A 40 -34.09 22.93 0.15
N ARG A 41 -34.10 21.63 0.49
CA ARG A 41 -33.57 20.56 -0.37
C ARG A 41 -34.52 20.17 -1.51
N CYS A 42 -35.82 20.39 -1.32
CA CYS A 42 -36.84 19.90 -2.23
C CYS A 42 -37.23 20.98 -3.23
N PRO A 43 -37.57 20.59 -4.47
CA PRO A 43 -38.13 21.55 -5.42
C PRO A 43 -39.42 22.12 -4.84
N ILE A 44 -39.59 23.43 -5.00
CA ILE A 44 -40.80 24.13 -4.58
C ILE A 44 -41.89 23.82 -5.62
N PRO A 45 -43.05 23.28 -5.22
CA PRO A 45 -44.14 23.00 -6.16
C PRO A 45 -44.72 24.28 -6.76
N GLU A 46 -45.34 24.20 -7.94
CA GLU A 46 -46.03 25.34 -8.57
C GLU A 46 -47.21 25.82 -7.69
N GLY A 47 -47.23 27.10 -7.30
CA GLY A 47 -48.29 27.71 -6.50
C GLY A 47 -47.81 28.84 -5.59
N THR A 48 -48.71 29.38 -4.75
CA THR A 48 -48.36 30.38 -3.73
C THR A 48 -47.62 29.72 -2.57
N VAL A 49 -46.46 30.28 -2.22
CA VAL A 49 -45.55 29.74 -1.20
C VAL A 49 -45.21 30.85 -0.23
N TYR A 50 -45.20 30.53 1.06
CA TYR A 50 -44.81 31.44 2.13
C TYR A 50 -43.57 30.89 2.85
N HIS A 51 -42.65 31.77 3.23
CA HIS A 51 -41.50 31.40 4.06
C HIS A 51 -41.91 31.41 5.53
N GLU A 52 -41.56 30.37 6.27
CA GLU A 52 -41.90 30.24 7.68
C GLU A 52 -40.71 30.65 8.56
N GLU A 53 -40.51 31.95 8.68
CA GLU A 53 -39.37 32.55 9.40
C GLU A 53 -39.38 32.23 10.91
N ALA A 54 -40.56 32.05 11.51
CA ALA A 54 -40.64 31.71 12.93
C ALA A 54 -40.14 30.28 13.18
N LEU A 55 -40.50 29.33 12.32
CA LEU A 55 -40.00 27.96 12.41
C LEU A 55 -38.50 27.89 12.12
N GLU A 56 -38.00 28.65 11.14
CA GLU A 56 -36.57 28.76 10.89
C GLU A 56 -35.82 29.28 12.12
N THR A 57 -36.33 30.33 12.77
CA THR A 57 -35.75 30.90 13.99
C THR A 57 -35.68 29.87 15.11
N LEU A 58 -36.71 29.05 15.28
CA LEU A 58 -36.71 27.94 16.24
C LEU A 58 -35.71 26.85 15.86
N CYS A 59 -35.67 26.45 14.58
CA CYS A 59 -34.74 25.45 14.06
C CYS A 59 -33.27 25.84 14.30
N HIS A 60 -32.92 27.12 14.26
CA HIS A 60 -31.57 27.59 14.56
C HIS A 60 -31.08 27.25 15.99
N LEU A 61 -32.00 26.99 16.93
CA LEU A 61 -31.67 26.64 18.32
C LEU A 61 -31.51 25.13 18.55
N LEU A 62 -31.79 24.33 17.51
CA LEU A 62 -31.83 22.87 17.57
C LEU A 62 -30.66 22.24 16.80
N ARG A 63 -30.23 21.07 17.26
CA ARG A 63 -29.33 20.20 16.49
C ARG A 63 -30.15 19.11 15.84
N PHE A 64 -29.87 18.84 14.57
CA PHE A 64 -30.56 17.83 13.79
C PHE A 64 -29.60 16.70 13.41
N PRO A 65 -30.06 15.45 13.39
CA PRO A 65 -29.27 14.36 12.83
C PRO A 65 -29.02 14.60 11.34
N CYS A 66 -27.86 14.17 10.88
CA CYS A 66 -27.57 14.12 9.45
C CYS A 66 -28.60 13.24 8.71
N ARG A 67 -29.00 13.63 7.50
CA ARG A 67 -29.92 12.84 6.66
C ARG A 67 -29.40 11.44 6.30
N TYR A 68 -28.10 11.21 6.40
CA TYR A 68 -27.44 9.92 6.16
C TYR A 68 -27.28 9.10 7.45
N GLN A 69 -28.11 9.35 8.47
CA GLN A 69 -28.08 8.62 9.73
C GLN A 69 -28.33 7.12 9.52
N SER A 70 -29.23 6.74 8.61
CA SER A 70 -29.47 5.34 8.24
C SER A 70 -28.24 4.66 7.63
N GLU A 71 -27.37 5.43 6.98
CA GLU A 71 -26.15 4.95 6.33
C GLU A 71 -24.96 4.87 7.29
N GLY A 72 -25.10 5.35 8.53
CA GLY A 72 -24.06 5.29 9.56
C GLY A 72 -23.57 6.65 10.08
N CYS A 73 -24.10 7.78 9.58
CA CYS A 73 -23.69 9.08 10.10
C CYS A 73 -24.30 9.38 11.48
N SER A 74 -23.46 9.57 12.50
CA SER A 74 -23.88 9.88 13.87
C SER A 74 -23.89 11.38 14.21
N GLN A 75 -23.58 12.26 13.24
CA GLN A 75 -23.43 13.69 13.48
C GLN A 75 -24.77 14.39 13.79
N GLN A 76 -24.71 15.36 14.71
CA GLN A 76 -25.81 16.22 15.13
C GLN A 76 -25.42 17.68 14.88
N LEU A 77 -26.15 18.38 14.03
CA LEU A 77 -25.69 19.63 13.40
C LEU A 77 -26.71 20.74 13.52
N TYR A 78 -26.25 21.98 13.65
CA TYR A 78 -27.12 23.13 13.50
C TYR A 78 -27.45 23.36 12.02
N PRO A 79 -28.62 23.96 11.69
CA PRO A 79 -29.02 24.17 10.29
C PRO A 79 -27.98 24.88 9.40
N LYS A 80 -27.16 25.77 9.97
CA LYS A 80 -26.09 26.46 9.24
C LYS A 80 -24.96 25.53 8.78
N GLU A 81 -24.73 24.44 9.51
CA GLU A 81 -23.66 23.46 9.26
C GLU A 81 -24.12 22.33 8.33
N VAL A 82 -25.43 22.11 8.26
CA VAL A 82 -26.04 20.99 7.53
C VAL A 82 -25.70 20.96 6.05
N PRO A 83 -25.84 22.05 5.25
CA PRO A 83 -25.56 21.98 3.81
C PRO A 83 -24.13 21.54 3.52
N GLN A 84 -23.15 22.21 4.15
CA GLN A 84 -21.73 21.89 3.96
C GLN A 84 -21.38 20.49 4.45
N HIS A 85 -21.98 20.05 5.57
CA HIS A 85 -21.79 18.68 6.05
C HIS A 85 -22.39 17.66 5.09
N GLU A 86 -23.61 17.84 4.60
CA GLU A 86 -24.29 16.88 3.74
C GLU A 86 -23.53 16.66 2.41
N GLU A 87 -22.97 17.73 1.85
CA GLU A 87 -22.10 17.66 0.67
C GLU A 87 -20.81 16.87 0.93
N ASN A 88 -20.24 17.00 2.13
CA ASN A 88 -18.96 16.40 2.50
C ASN A 88 -19.08 15.16 3.39
N CYS A 89 -20.31 14.68 3.65
CA CYS A 89 -20.55 13.65 4.63
C CYS A 89 -19.83 12.35 4.22
N PRO A 90 -19.11 11.67 5.13
CA PRO A 90 -18.45 10.41 4.84
C PRO A 90 -19.41 9.26 4.48
N PHE A 91 -20.70 9.41 4.80
CA PHE A 91 -21.75 8.42 4.53
C PHE A 91 -22.75 8.88 3.45
N ARG A 92 -22.44 9.97 2.72
CA ARG A 92 -23.31 10.45 1.64
C ARG A 92 -23.50 9.38 0.56
N ILE A 93 -24.65 9.40 -0.10
CA ILE A 93 -24.93 8.52 -1.24
C ILE A 93 -24.21 9.07 -2.48
N VAL A 94 -23.43 8.22 -3.12
CA VAL A 94 -22.63 8.51 -4.30
C VAL A 94 -22.97 7.54 -5.44
N LYS A 95 -22.75 7.96 -6.68
CA LYS A 95 -22.87 7.10 -7.86
C LYS A 95 -21.52 6.44 -8.17
N CYS A 96 -21.54 5.32 -8.89
CA CYS A 96 -20.31 4.71 -9.37
C CYS A 96 -19.51 5.69 -10.23
N VAL A 97 -18.18 5.64 -10.09
CA VAL A 97 -17.23 6.51 -10.81
C VAL A 97 -16.96 6.05 -12.25
N MET A 98 -17.38 4.83 -12.60
CA MET A 98 -17.21 4.27 -13.94
C MET A 98 -18.30 4.80 -14.87
N THR A 99 -17.92 5.70 -15.76
CA THR A 99 -18.85 6.35 -16.70
C THR A 99 -18.69 5.85 -18.14
N LYS A 100 -17.50 5.31 -18.46
CA LYS A 100 -17.12 4.88 -19.82
C LYS A 100 -16.59 3.44 -19.83
N PRO A 101 -16.80 2.68 -20.91
CA PRO A 101 -17.53 3.06 -22.13
C PRO A 101 -19.05 3.13 -21.91
N THR A 102 -19.58 2.44 -20.89
CA THR A 102 -20.99 2.49 -20.49
C THR A 102 -21.09 2.88 -19.01
N PRO A 103 -22.00 3.79 -18.63
CA PRO A 103 -22.10 4.24 -17.26
C PRO A 103 -22.68 3.15 -16.36
N CYS A 104 -22.03 2.92 -15.22
CA CYS A 104 -22.54 2.01 -14.21
C CYS A 104 -23.75 2.62 -13.50
N SER A 105 -24.79 1.81 -13.26
CA SER A 105 -26.04 2.25 -12.61
C SER A 105 -26.01 2.17 -11.08
N TRP A 106 -24.88 1.78 -10.49
CA TRP A 106 -24.77 1.61 -9.04
C TRP A 106 -24.79 2.95 -8.29
N SER A 107 -25.46 2.94 -7.15
CA SER A 107 -25.46 4.03 -6.17
C SER A 107 -25.52 3.46 -4.75
N GLY A 108 -24.74 4.03 -3.84
CA GLY A 108 -24.69 3.59 -2.45
C GLY A 108 -23.94 4.59 -1.58
N ASN A 109 -23.86 4.35 -0.27
CA ASN A 109 -23.07 5.21 0.61
C ASN A 109 -21.57 5.11 0.27
N LEU A 110 -20.84 6.22 0.40
CA LEU A 110 -19.43 6.34 0.02
C LEU A 110 -18.51 5.21 0.56
N PRO A 111 -18.64 4.72 1.81
CA PRO A 111 -17.81 3.64 2.32
C PRO A 111 -17.96 2.30 1.59
N THR A 112 -19.12 2.06 0.95
CA THR A 112 -19.37 0.82 0.18
C THR A 112 -18.85 0.89 -1.26
N LEU A 113 -18.48 2.08 -1.76
CA LEU A 113 -18.00 2.27 -3.13
C LEU A 113 -16.76 1.42 -3.45
N PRO A 114 -15.69 1.34 -2.63
CA PRO A 114 -14.53 0.52 -2.93
C PRO A 114 -14.86 -0.97 -3.10
N SER A 115 -15.78 -1.50 -2.28
CA SER A 115 -16.22 -2.89 -2.38
C SER A 115 -17.00 -3.15 -3.66
N HIS A 116 -17.89 -2.24 -4.08
CA HIS A 116 -18.57 -2.32 -5.36
C HIS A 116 -17.58 -2.31 -6.53
N LEU A 117 -16.61 -1.39 -6.52
CA LEU A 117 -15.59 -1.31 -7.58
C LEU A 117 -14.78 -2.60 -7.67
N GLN A 118 -14.41 -3.21 -6.54
CA GLN A 118 -13.69 -4.48 -6.51
C GLN A 118 -14.53 -5.67 -6.98
N ALA A 119 -15.84 -5.68 -6.74
CA ALA A 119 -16.71 -6.78 -7.15
C ALA A 119 -17.09 -6.69 -8.64
N ASP A 120 -17.55 -5.52 -9.07
CA ASP A 120 -18.21 -5.33 -10.36
C ASP A 120 -17.27 -4.73 -11.44
N HIS A 121 -16.15 -4.12 -11.01
CA HIS A 121 -15.19 -3.45 -11.90
C HIS A 121 -13.74 -3.92 -11.68
N ALA A 122 -13.52 -5.12 -11.11
CA ALA A 122 -12.19 -5.70 -10.91
C ALA A 122 -11.31 -5.67 -12.17
N ALA A 123 -11.89 -5.92 -13.34
CA ALA A 123 -11.18 -5.95 -14.62
C ALA A 123 -10.70 -4.57 -15.09
N SER A 124 -11.31 -3.48 -14.59
CA SER A 124 -10.94 -2.11 -14.93
C SER A 124 -9.77 -1.59 -14.07
N PHE A 125 -9.32 -2.34 -13.06
CA PHE A 125 -8.16 -1.96 -12.25
C PHE A 125 -6.85 -2.15 -13.02
N LEU A 126 -6.09 -1.06 -13.15
CA LEU A 126 -4.75 -1.10 -13.73
C LEU A 126 -3.78 -1.76 -12.77
N LYS A 127 -3.07 -2.78 -13.25
CA LYS A 127 -1.91 -3.34 -12.55
C LYS A 127 -0.73 -2.41 -12.78
N ASN A 128 -0.13 -1.88 -11.71
CA ASN A 128 1.00 -0.94 -11.76
C ASN A 128 0.76 0.31 -12.64
N GLY A 129 -0.50 0.74 -12.83
CA GLY A 129 -0.85 1.89 -13.67
C GLY A 129 -0.65 1.67 -15.18
N GLU A 130 -0.41 0.43 -15.62
CA GLU A 130 -0.12 0.10 -17.01
C GLU A 130 -1.38 -0.15 -17.84
N PHE A 131 -1.44 0.44 -19.04
CA PHE A 131 -2.50 0.21 -20.01
C PHE A 131 -1.96 0.29 -21.44
N LYS A 132 -2.69 -0.31 -22.39
CA LYS A 132 -2.36 -0.24 -23.81
C LYS A 132 -3.24 0.77 -24.53
N VAL A 133 -2.65 1.45 -25.51
CA VAL A 133 -3.34 2.31 -26.46
C VAL A 133 -3.19 1.66 -27.83
N ASP A 134 -4.31 1.33 -28.45
CA ASP A 134 -4.33 0.89 -29.85
C ASP A 134 -4.36 2.14 -30.74
N VAL A 135 -3.31 2.36 -31.54
CA VAL A 135 -3.24 3.57 -32.37
C VAL A 135 -4.06 3.47 -33.66
N SER A 136 -4.67 2.32 -33.94
CA SER A 136 -5.49 2.09 -35.14
C SER A 136 -6.92 2.60 -35.01
N ARG A 137 -7.41 2.83 -33.79
CA ARG A 137 -8.81 3.14 -33.51
C ARG A 137 -8.95 4.24 -32.46
N SER A 138 -9.94 5.11 -32.65
CA SER A 138 -10.30 6.07 -31.60
C SER A 138 -11.07 5.34 -30.51
N GLU A 139 -10.69 5.54 -29.25
CA GLU A 139 -11.31 4.87 -28.11
C GLU A 139 -11.32 5.76 -26.88
N GLU A 140 -12.34 5.58 -26.05
CA GLU A 140 -12.48 6.30 -24.78
C GLU A 140 -12.95 5.33 -23.69
N CYS A 141 -12.21 5.24 -22.58
CA CYS A 141 -12.54 4.33 -21.50
C CYS A 141 -11.99 4.79 -20.15
N ASP A 142 -12.69 4.41 -19.09
CA ASP A 142 -12.27 4.65 -17.72
C ASP A 142 -11.52 3.43 -17.18
N PHE A 143 -10.47 3.69 -16.42
CA PHE A 143 -9.72 2.71 -15.66
C PHE A 143 -9.66 3.11 -14.20
N LEU A 144 -9.45 2.14 -13.33
CA LEU A 144 -9.33 2.35 -11.89
C LEU A 144 -7.89 2.12 -11.46
N MET A 145 -7.43 2.94 -10.53
CA MET A 145 -6.12 2.79 -9.93
C MET A 145 -6.24 2.94 -8.42
N GLN A 146 -5.69 1.98 -7.69
CA GLN A 146 -5.59 2.04 -6.24
C GLN A 146 -4.33 2.81 -5.86
N CYS A 147 -4.48 3.92 -5.13
CA CYS A 147 -3.37 4.70 -4.60
C CYS A 147 -3.55 4.84 -3.10
N GLU A 148 -2.67 4.18 -2.33
CA GLU A 148 -2.80 4.09 -0.86
C GLU A 148 -4.22 3.63 -0.46
N LYS A 149 -5.00 4.49 0.21
CA LYS A 149 -6.38 4.24 0.65
C LYS A 149 -7.44 4.85 -0.28
N LYS A 150 -7.06 5.48 -1.39
CA LYS A 150 -7.97 6.17 -2.32
C LYS A 150 -8.03 5.43 -3.65
N VAL A 151 -9.20 5.44 -4.28
CA VAL A 151 -9.38 5.00 -5.68
C VAL A 151 -9.38 6.23 -6.57
N VAL A 152 -8.52 6.21 -7.59
CA VAL A 152 -8.41 7.24 -8.62
C VAL A 152 -8.95 6.68 -9.92
N VAL A 153 -9.76 7.48 -10.63
CA VAL A 153 -10.28 7.15 -11.96
C VAL A 153 -9.35 7.77 -12.99
N CYS A 154 -8.93 6.97 -13.95
CA CYS A 154 -8.15 7.39 -15.10
C CYS A 154 -9.00 7.25 -16.35
N THR A 155 -9.45 8.37 -16.91
CA THR A 155 -10.08 8.40 -18.22
C THR A 155 -8.99 8.50 -19.29
N LYS A 156 -9.00 7.55 -20.22
CA LYS A 156 -8.17 7.55 -21.43
C LYS A 156 -9.04 7.88 -22.63
N LYS A 157 -8.60 8.84 -23.46
CA LYS A 157 -9.19 9.12 -24.77
C LYS A 157 -8.10 9.19 -25.82
N PHE A 158 -8.20 8.38 -26.87
CA PHE A 158 -7.30 8.44 -28.01
C PHE A 158 -8.09 8.78 -29.28
N GLU A 159 -7.59 9.74 -30.06
CA GLU A 159 -8.18 10.19 -31.31
C GLU A 159 -7.22 9.94 -32.47
N THR A 160 -7.62 9.12 -33.44
CA THR A 160 -6.78 8.75 -34.60
C THR A 160 -6.56 9.91 -35.57
N GLY A 161 -7.55 10.80 -35.73
CA GLY A 161 -7.48 11.92 -36.67
C GLY A 161 -6.45 12.99 -36.28
N SER A 162 -6.35 13.28 -34.98
CA SER A 162 -5.39 14.23 -34.39
C SER A 162 -4.13 13.53 -33.87
N ASN A 163 -4.15 12.20 -33.76
CA ASN A 163 -3.12 11.37 -33.13
C ASN A 163 -2.77 11.85 -31.71
N THR A 164 -3.79 12.23 -30.95
CA THR A 164 -3.67 12.73 -29.58
C THR A 164 -4.18 11.71 -28.57
N LEU A 165 -3.39 11.51 -27.52
CA LEU A 165 -3.79 10.78 -26.32
C LEU A 165 -4.07 11.79 -25.20
N ASP A 166 -5.34 11.91 -24.82
CA ASP A 166 -5.78 12.69 -23.67
C ASP A 166 -5.98 11.74 -22.47
N LEU A 167 -5.39 12.12 -21.34
CA LEU A 167 -5.50 11.41 -20.07
C LEU A 167 -6.04 12.36 -19.01
N VAL A 168 -7.04 11.92 -18.26
CA VAL A 168 -7.63 12.67 -17.16
C VAL A 168 -7.66 11.78 -15.92
N LEU A 169 -6.98 12.19 -14.86
CA LEU A 169 -7.08 11.59 -13.53
C LEU A 169 -8.04 12.41 -12.68
N ASP A 170 -8.96 11.71 -12.01
CA ASP A 170 -9.94 12.29 -11.11
C ASP A 170 -10.13 11.40 -9.87
N ALA A 171 -10.41 12.02 -8.73
CA ALA A 171 -10.79 11.35 -7.48
C ALA A 171 -12.09 11.97 -6.96
N PRO A 172 -13.26 11.64 -7.57
CA PRO A 172 -14.49 12.43 -7.48
C PRO A 172 -15.02 12.66 -6.05
N TYR A 173 -14.70 11.76 -5.12
CA TYR A 173 -15.23 11.79 -3.77
C TYR A 173 -14.18 11.94 -2.66
N HIS A 174 -12.90 11.72 -2.98
CA HIS A 174 -11.80 11.73 -2.02
C HIS A 174 -10.82 12.88 -2.24
N GLY A 175 -10.92 13.58 -3.37
CA GLY A 175 -9.96 14.58 -3.81
C GLY A 175 -8.61 13.95 -4.20
N LEU A 176 -7.98 14.53 -5.21
CA LEU A 176 -6.58 14.22 -5.53
C LEU A 176 -5.69 14.89 -4.48
N ASP A 177 -4.62 14.21 -4.08
CA ASP A 177 -3.63 14.84 -3.20
C ASP A 177 -2.90 15.93 -4.00
N GLU A 178 -3.03 17.18 -3.58
CA GLU A 178 -2.43 18.37 -4.23
C GLU A 178 -0.89 18.33 -4.26
N ASP A 179 -0.27 17.48 -3.44
CA ASP A 179 1.19 17.33 -3.30
C ASP A 179 1.81 16.25 -4.21
N GLY A 180 1.01 15.53 -5.01
CA GLY A 180 1.51 14.50 -5.92
C GLY A 180 1.82 15.05 -7.31
N ASN A 181 3.07 14.95 -7.78
CA ASN A 181 3.36 15.13 -9.20
C ASN A 181 2.94 13.84 -9.91
N TRP A 182 2.02 13.90 -10.86
CA TRP A 182 1.63 12.71 -11.61
C TRP A 182 2.32 12.70 -12.96
N GLN A 183 2.74 11.52 -13.41
CA GLN A 183 3.42 11.37 -14.68
C GLN A 183 2.92 10.15 -15.42
N VAL A 184 2.71 10.29 -16.72
CA VAL A 184 2.52 9.19 -17.64
C VAL A 184 3.83 8.92 -18.37
N SER A 185 4.20 7.66 -18.47
CA SER A 185 5.21 7.20 -19.41
C SER A 185 4.55 6.55 -20.61
N VAL A 186 5.09 6.78 -21.80
CA VAL A 186 4.66 6.17 -23.05
C VAL A 186 5.85 5.42 -23.62
N LYS A 187 5.71 4.10 -23.72
CA LYS A 187 6.72 3.19 -24.25
C LYS A 187 6.27 2.60 -25.58
N ARG A 188 7.18 2.62 -26.55
CA ARG A 188 7.07 1.90 -27.83
C ARG A 188 8.45 1.35 -28.20
N GLY A 189 8.57 0.03 -28.37
CA GLY A 189 9.87 -0.63 -28.47
C GLY A 189 10.82 -0.30 -27.30
N LYS A 190 11.97 0.33 -27.61
CA LYS A 190 13.01 0.74 -26.64
C LYS A 190 12.88 2.18 -26.12
N VAL A 191 12.05 3.00 -26.74
CA VAL A 191 11.89 4.42 -26.37
C VAL A 191 10.83 4.55 -25.28
N VAL A 192 11.13 5.32 -24.25
CA VAL A 192 10.18 5.69 -23.19
C VAL A 192 10.18 7.20 -23.06
N LEU A 193 9.02 7.82 -23.28
CA LEU A 193 8.80 9.24 -23.02
C LEU A 193 8.04 9.41 -21.72
N PHE A 194 8.30 10.51 -21.03
CA PHE A 194 7.62 10.89 -19.81
C PHE A 194 6.90 12.21 -20.03
N HIS A 195 5.68 12.31 -19.53
CA HIS A 195 4.88 13.52 -19.58
C HIS A 195 4.18 13.71 -18.25
N ASP A 196 4.32 14.89 -17.67
CA ASP A 196 3.66 15.20 -16.41
C ASP A 196 2.18 15.50 -16.67
N LEU A 197 1.33 15.15 -15.72
CA LEU A 197 -0.07 15.54 -15.73
C LEU A 197 -0.20 16.86 -14.97
N GLU A 198 -0.78 17.85 -15.64
CA GLU A 198 -0.95 19.19 -15.11
C GLU A 198 -2.30 19.31 -14.41
N LEU A 199 -2.32 20.03 -13.28
CA LEU A 199 -3.57 20.29 -12.57
C LEU A 199 -4.38 21.33 -13.35
N ASN A 200 -5.58 20.95 -13.75
CA ASN A 200 -6.59 21.89 -14.21
C ASN A 200 -7.28 22.49 -12.97
N ASP A 201 -6.89 23.72 -12.62
CA ASP A 201 -7.39 24.44 -11.42
C ASP A 201 -8.92 24.62 -11.40
N VAL A 202 -9.56 24.64 -12.57
CA VAL A 202 -11.01 24.82 -12.68
C VAL A 202 -11.76 23.53 -12.35
N GLU A 203 -11.31 22.41 -12.92
CA GLU A 203 -11.96 21.11 -12.72
C GLU A 203 -11.43 20.34 -11.51
N LYS A 204 -10.29 20.77 -10.93
CA LYS A 204 -9.51 20.05 -9.92
C LYS A 204 -9.12 18.62 -10.35
N LYS A 205 -8.85 18.45 -11.64
CA LYS A 205 -8.43 17.19 -12.27
C LYS A 205 -7.04 17.32 -12.83
N LEU A 206 -6.32 16.21 -12.92
CA LEU A 206 -5.01 16.17 -13.54
C LEU A 206 -5.12 15.71 -14.98
N CYS A 207 -4.60 16.49 -15.91
CA CYS A 207 -4.74 16.25 -17.33
C CYS A 207 -3.38 16.14 -18.01
N ALA A 208 -3.23 15.24 -18.98
CA ALA A 208 -2.12 15.26 -19.93
C ALA A 208 -2.65 15.07 -21.35
N LYS A 209 -2.09 15.85 -22.28
CA LYS A 209 -2.38 15.75 -23.70
C LYS A 209 -1.10 15.48 -24.47
N LEU A 210 -1.00 14.29 -25.05
CA LEU A 210 0.21 13.83 -25.72
C LEU A 210 -0.03 13.70 -27.22
N LEU A 211 0.87 14.27 -28.02
CA LEU A 211 0.94 14.05 -29.45
C LEU A 211 1.75 12.78 -29.73
N VAL A 212 1.10 11.74 -30.24
CA VAL A 212 1.74 10.43 -30.43
C VAL A 212 2.66 10.40 -31.65
N HIS A 213 2.55 11.36 -32.59
CA HIS A 213 3.35 11.40 -33.83
C HIS A 213 4.83 11.76 -33.61
N SER A 214 5.19 12.44 -32.51
CA SER A 214 6.57 12.84 -32.20
C SER A 214 7.44 11.70 -31.64
N VAL A 215 6.85 10.51 -31.43
CA VAL A 215 7.51 9.29 -30.89
C VAL A 215 7.86 8.30 -32.01
N VAL A 216 7.73 8.70 -33.28
CA VAL A 216 7.64 7.79 -34.42
C VAL A 216 8.83 7.97 -35.37
N GLU A 217 9.81 7.07 -35.27
CA GLU A 217 10.79 6.88 -36.36
C GLU A 217 10.68 5.51 -37.05
N GLU A 218 10.03 4.49 -36.45
CA GLU A 218 9.87 3.17 -37.07
C GLU A 218 8.43 2.62 -37.00
N ARG A 219 7.94 2.11 -38.15
CA ARG A 219 6.54 1.80 -38.47
C ARG A 219 6.05 0.38 -38.10
N SER A 220 6.59 -0.26 -37.06
CA SER A 220 6.34 -1.71 -36.86
C SER A 220 5.39 -2.13 -35.73
N GLU A 221 5.05 -1.27 -34.75
CA GLU A 221 4.17 -1.65 -33.61
C GLU A 221 2.86 -0.85 -33.56
N GLU A 222 1.70 -1.50 -33.65
CA GLU A 222 0.36 -0.87 -33.67
C GLU A 222 -0.19 -0.49 -32.27
N SER A 223 0.52 -0.81 -31.19
CA SER A 223 0.09 -0.53 -29.82
C SER A 223 1.16 0.16 -28.99
N LEU A 224 0.78 1.16 -28.19
CA LEU A 224 1.64 1.81 -27.20
C LEU A 224 1.39 1.19 -25.82
N LEU A 225 2.45 1.05 -25.03
CA LEU A 225 2.34 0.73 -23.61
C LEU A 225 2.49 2.03 -22.81
N CYS A 226 1.43 2.40 -22.09
CA CYS A 226 1.43 3.57 -21.23
C CYS A 226 1.43 3.15 -19.75
N GLN A 227 2.08 3.93 -18.90
CA GLN A 227 2.06 3.71 -17.46
C GLN A 227 1.89 5.03 -16.71
N ILE A 228 0.84 5.16 -15.91
CA ILE A 228 0.62 6.31 -15.03
C ILE A 228 1.19 6.00 -13.64
N ARG A 229 1.91 6.97 -13.07
CA ARG A 229 2.46 6.88 -11.71
C ARG A 229 2.34 8.20 -10.97
N LYS A 230 2.08 8.10 -9.66
CA LYS A 230 2.24 9.22 -8.72
C LYS A 230 3.71 9.32 -8.33
N ILE A 231 4.31 10.47 -8.56
CA ILE A 231 5.63 10.89 -8.10
C ILE A 231 5.40 11.71 -6.83
N SER A 232 5.80 11.17 -5.68
CA SER A 232 5.81 11.92 -4.42
C SER A 232 6.91 12.99 -4.51
N ASN A 233 6.53 14.25 -4.75
CA ASN A 233 7.46 15.38 -4.78
C ASN A 233 7.12 16.36 -3.65
N THR A 234 7.96 16.39 -2.62
CA THR A 234 7.93 17.47 -1.63
C THR A 234 8.64 18.70 -2.22
N MET A 235 7.84 19.73 -2.50
CA MET A 235 8.15 21.17 -2.74
C MET A 235 8.42 21.65 -4.18
N LYS A 236 7.53 22.57 -4.59
CA LYS A 236 7.62 23.56 -5.68
C LYS A 236 8.87 24.46 -5.55
N GLY A 237 9.47 24.79 -6.69
CA GLY A 237 10.46 25.85 -6.85
C GLY A 237 11.60 25.41 -7.76
N GLU A 238 11.55 25.86 -9.02
CA GLU A 238 12.63 25.91 -10.02
C GLU A 238 13.86 25.02 -9.76
N ILE A 239 13.99 23.89 -10.46
CA ILE A 239 15.22 23.44 -11.15
C ILE A 239 14.80 22.34 -12.14
N SER A 240 14.74 22.70 -13.42
CA SER A 240 14.48 21.83 -14.57
C SER A 240 15.66 20.91 -14.95
N ASP A 241 16.58 20.59 -14.02
CA ASP A 241 17.85 19.91 -14.31
C ASP A 241 18.24 18.82 -13.28
N LEU A 242 17.31 17.95 -12.84
CA LEU A 242 17.61 16.94 -11.80
C LEU A 242 17.77 15.48 -12.25
N ASN A 243 17.80 15.18 -13.55
CA ASN A 243 18.48 13.95 -13.99
C ASN A 243 20.02 14.07 -13.90
N VAL A 244 20.55 15.29 -13.75
CA VAL A 244 21.99 15.56 -13.55
C VAL A 244 22.39 15.54 -12.06
N ALA A 245 21.44 15.64 -11.12
CA ALA A 245 21.75 15.81 -9.70
C ALA A 245 21.99 14.51 -8.91
N SER A 246 21.50 13.34 -9.35
CA SER A 246 21.74 12.09 -8.60
C SER A 246 23.24 11.72 -8.56
N ASP A 247 23.97 12.03 -9.64
CA ASP A 247 25.39 11.78 -9.77
C ASP A 247 26.23 12.75 -8.93
N VAL A 248 25.75 13.99 -8.75
CA VAL A 248 26.40 14.98 -7.89
C VAL A 248 26.48 14.48 -6.44
N PHE A 249 25.51 13.69 -5.98
CA PHE A 249 25.51 13.13 -4.62
C PHE A 249 26.21 11.78 -4.50
N ARG A 250 26.90 11.29 -5.54
CA ARG A 250 27.67 10.04 -5.42
C ARG A 250 29.00 10.27 -4.72
N CYS A 251 29.34 9.34 -3.85
CA CYS A 251 30.63 9.33 -3.19
C CYS A 251 31.74 9.02 -4.22
N GLY A 252 32.80 9.82 -4.25
CA GLY A 252 33.95 9.62 -5.14
C GLY A 252 34.76 8.34 -4.87
N VAL A 253 34.51 7.67 -3.73
CA VAL A 253 35.22 6.44 -3.32
C VAL A 253 34.34 5.20 -3.54
N CYS A 254 33.14 5.17 -2.96
CA CYS A 254 32.28 3.98 -3.03
C CYS A 254 31.24 4.02 -4.17
N HIS A 255 31.13 5.14 -4.89
CA HIS A 255 30.20 5.40 -5.98
C HIS A 255 28.71 5.25 -5.66
N ASN A 256 28.38 4.93 -4.41
CA ASN A 256 27.02 4.96 -3.87
C ASN A 256 26.61 6.41 -3.57
N VAL A 257 25.30 6.63 -3.49
CA VAL A 257 24.73 7.88 -2.95
C VAL A 257 25.32 8.13 -1.56
N ALA A 258 25.92 9.29 -1.37
CA ALA A 258 26.59 9.67 -0.14
C ALA A 258 25.61 9.71 1.04
N THR A 259 26.07 9.41 2.25
CA THR A 259 25.25 9.50 3.46
C THR A 259 25.79 10.57 4.40
N PRO A 260 24.95 11.46 4.94
CA PRO A 260 25.37 12.42 5.96
C PRO A 260 26.04 11.74 7.16
N PRO A 261 27.09 12.36 7.76
CA PRO A 261 27.71 13.62 7.34
C PRO A 261 28.52 13.47 6.04
N ILE A 262 28.34 14.44 5.14
CA ILE A 262 29.01 14.49 3.85
C ILE A 262 30.26 15.36 3.97
N PHE A 263 31.37 14.89 3.39
CA PHE A 263 32.65 15.59 3.37
C PHE A 263 33.04 15.96 1.94
N ARG A 264 33.75 17.07 1.78
CA ARG A 264 34.29 17.50 0.49
C ARG A 264 35.82 17.39 0.50
N CYS A 265 36.36 16.65 -0.46
CA CYS A 265 37.80 16.52 -0.65
C CYS A 265 38.42 17.87 -1.00
N PRO A 266 39.50 18.31 -0.34
CA PRO A 266 40.14 19.59 -0.66
C PRO A 266 40.89 19.60 -2.01
N TYR A 267 41.23 18.42 -2.57
CA TYR A 267 42.03 18.32 -3.80
C TYR A 267 41.19 18.30 -5.08
N ASP A 268 40.22 17.40 -5.16
CA ASP A 268 39.41 17.17 -6.37
C ASP A 268 37.95 17.66 -6.22
N MET A 269 37.63 18.28 -5.09
CA MET A 269 36.28 18.74 -4.73
C MET A 269 35.21 17.64 -4.70
N SER A 270 35.60 16.36 -4.77
CA SER A 270 34.70 15.22 -4.73
C SER A 270 34.00 15.09 -3.38
N ILE A 271 32.80 14.51 -3.41
CA ILE A 271 31.99 14.28 -2.22
C ILE A 271 32.31 12.90 -1.62
N LYS A 272 32.34 12.80 -0.30
CA LYS A 272 32.61 11.55 0.44
C LYS A 272 31.59 11.27 1.54
N CYS A 273 31.33 9.98 1.75
CA CYS A 273 30.67 9.49 2.95
C CYS A 273 31.62 9.57 4.14
N ALA A 274 31.08 9.65 5.36
CA ALA A 274 31.87 9.54 6.58
C ALA A 274 32.77 8.29 6.62
N SER A 275 32.25 7.14 6.21
CA SER A 275 32.99 5.87 6.18
C SER A 275 34.05 5.79 5.06
N CYS A 276 34.05 6.74 4.13
CA CYS A 276 34.98 6.78 3.01
C CYS A 276 35.98 7.94 3.10
N ASP A 277 35.90 8.77 4.14
CA ASP A 277 36.73 9.96 4.25
C ASP A 277 38.23 9.60 4.34
N GLU A 278 38.54 8.60 5.16
CA GLU A 278 39.90 8.09 5.39
C GLU A 278 40.50 7.35 4.18
N LEU A 279 39.66 6.95 3.20
CA LEU A 279 40.06 6.09 2.08
C LEU A 279 40.31 6.86 0.77
N CYS A 280 40.23 8.19 0.80
CA CYS A 280 40.24 9.02 -0.40
C CYS A 280 41.50 8.91 -1.27
N HIS A 281 42.67 8.90 -0.65
CA HIS A 281 43.95 8.80 -1.34
C HIS A 281 44.82 7.80 -0.59
N PRO A 282 44.91 6.54 -1.06
CA PRO A 282 45.73 5.50 -0.42
C PRO A 282 47.23 5.86 -0.33
N SER A 283 47.69 6.83 -1.12
CA SER A 283 49.10 7.18 -1.32
C SER A 283 49.51 8.56 -0.78
N LEU A 284 48.57 9.41 -0.32
CA LEU A 284 48.85 10.71 0.30
C LEU A 284 47.89 10.91 1.46
N SER A 285 48.40 11.27 2.64
CA SER A 285 47.58 11.68 3.78
C SER A 285 46.73 12.89 3.38
N CYS A 286 45.49 12.63 2.96
CA CYS A 286 44.54 13.68 2.58
C CYS A 286 44.29 14.57 3.82
N PRO A 287 44.52 15.89 3.76
CA PRO A 287 44.17 16.79 4.84
C PRO A 287 42.70 16.64 5.20
N THR A 288 42.38 16.79 6.49
CA THR A 288 41.03 16.58 7.04
C THR A 288 39.96 17.18 6.13
N SER A 289 39.16 16.31 5.49
CA SER A 289 38.11 16.79 4.59
C SER A 289 37.16 17.68 5.39
N LYS A 290 36.75 18.82 4.80
CA LYS A 290 35.79 19.70 5.47
C LYS A 290 34.38 19.12 5.33
N LYS A 291 33.67 19.04 6.45
CA LYS A 291 32.24 18.67 6.46
C LYS A 291 31.46 19.69 5.64
N ASP A 292 30.64 19.21 4.73
CA ASP A 292 29.74 20.02 3.93
C ASP A 292 28.32 19.95 4.48
N ASP A 293 27.99 20.89 5.36
CA ASP A 293 26.67 20.97 5.98
C ASP A 293 25.57 21.34 4.97
N LYS A 294 25.91 22.05 3.88
CA LYS A 294 24.94 22.42 2.84
C LYS A 294 24.51 21.17 2.07
N LEU A 295 25.46 20.38 1.56
CA LEU A 295 25.18 19.12 0.89
C LEU A 295 24.52 18.10 1.82
N SER A 296 24.94 18.06 3.10
CA SER A 296 24.33 17.17 4.10
C SER A 296 22.85 17.50 4.38
N ARG A 297 22.42 18.75 4.13
CA ARG A 297 21.01 19.16 4.19
C ARG A 297 20.29 18.90 2.87
N LEU A 298 20.89 19.30 1.75
CA LEU A 298 20.31 19.15 0.42
C LEU A 298 20.04 17.68 0.06
N ILE A 299 20.95 16.77 0.40
CA ILE A 299 20.78 15.34 0.09
C ILE A 299 19.55 14.72 0.78
N LYS A 300 19.04 15.31 1.86
CA LYS A 300 17.83 14.83 2.54
C LYS A 300 16.54 15.24 1.84
N LEU A 301 16.64 16.15 0.87
CA LEU A 301 15.51 16.72 0.13
C LEU A 301 15.41 16.14 -1.29
N VAL A 302 16.34 15.26 -1.68
CA VAL A 302 16.41 14.66 -3.02
C VAL A 302 15.96 13.20 -2.97
N ASN A 303 15.16 12.80 -3.96
CA ASN A 303 14.77 11.42 -4.16
C ASN A 303 15.87 10.64 -4.86
N PHE A 304 16.18 9.45 -4.34
CA PHE A 304 17.14 8.52 -4.92
C PHE A 304 16.43 7.26 -5.38
N GLN A 305 16.91 6.68 -6.47
CA GLN A 305 16.52 5.32 -6.85
C GLN A 305 17.33 4.32 -6.02
N CYS A 306 16.73 3.17 -5.74
CA CYS A 306 17.41 2.06 -5.10
C CYS A 306 18.66 1.66 -5.89
N LYS A 307 19.79 1.39 -5.20
CA LYS A 307 21.03 0.90 -5.86
C LYS A 307 20.87 -0.38 -6.69
N TYR A 308 19.79 -1.14 -6.48
CA TYR A 308 19.47 -2.36 -7.23
C TYR A 308 18.58 -2.10 -8.47
N GLN A 309 18.44 -0.84 -8.90
CA GLN A 309 17.69 -0.47 -10.11
C GLN A 309 18.14 -1.26 -11.35
N LYS A 310 19.45 -1.48 -11.50
CA LYS A 310 20.01 -2.31 -12.60
C LYS A 310 19.50 -3.76 -12.62
N TYR A 311 18.96 -4.25 -11.52
CA TYR A 311 18.40 -5.60 -11.39
C TYR A 311 16.87 -5.60 -11.45
N GLY A 312 16.23 -4.44 -11.62
CA GLY A 312 14.77 -4.33 -11.76
C GLY A 312 14.06 -3.63 -10.60
N CYS A 313 14.79 -3.16 -9.57
CA CYS A 313 14.16 -2.41 -8.48
C CYS A 313 13.66 -1.04 -8.95
N THR A 314 12.37 -0.78 -8.83
CA THR A 314 11.73 0.49 -9.18
C THR A 314 11.50 1.42 -7.99
N PHE A 315 11.95 1.02 -6.79
CA PHE A 315 11.77 1.80 -5.58
C PHE A 315 12.65 3.06 -5.60
N GLY A 316 12.01 4.22 -5.48
CA GLY A 316 12.68 5.51 -5.31
C GLY A 316 11.97 6.34 -4.27
N ALA A 317 12.74 6.96 -3.37
CA ALA A 317 12.23 7.73 -2.24
C ALA A 317 13.33 8.67 -1.70
N LEU A 318 13.09 9.35 -0.57
CA LEU A 318 14.13 10.13 0.09
C LEU A 318 15.26 9.24 0.64
N LEU A 319 16.46 9.80 0.83
CA LEU A 319 17.66 9.05 1.25
C LEU A 319 17.41 8.10 2.44
N LYS A 320 16.65 8.55 3.46
CA LYS A 320 16.34 7.74 4.65
C LYS A 320 15.53 6.49 4.28
N GLU A 321 14.53 6.67 3.43
CA GLU A 321 13.58 5.61 3.04
C GLU A 321 14.23 4.65 2.04
N VAL A 322 15.00 5.17 1.07
CA VAL A 322 15.78 4.35 0.13
C VAL A 322 16.80 3.50 0.87
N LYS A 323 17.52 4.06 1.86
CA LYS A 323 18.46 3.27 2.66
C LYS A 323 17.78 2.16 3.45
N SER A 324 16.60 2.43 4.03
CA SER A 324 15.81 1.41 4.72
C SER A 324 15.24 0.34 3.77
N HIS A 325 14.90 0.73 2.54
CA HIS A 325 14.47 -0.20 1.51
C HIS A 325 15.63 -1.04 0.99
N GLU A 326 16.81 -0.46 0.76
CA GLU A 326 17.99 -1.17 0.21
C GLU A 326 18.40 -2.36 1.08
N SER A 327 18.21 -2.32 2.40
CA SER A 327 18.45 -3.49 3.27
C SER A 327 17.42 -4.61 3.11
N LEU A 328 16.22 -4.30 2.64
CA LEU A 328 15.08 -5.21 2.49
C LEU A 328 14.70 -5.47 1.03
N CYS A 329 15.45 -4.93 0.07
CA CYS A 329 15.10 -4.97 -1.34
C CYS A 329 15.12 -6.42 -1.86
N CYS A 330 14.06 -6.83 -2.55
CA CYS A 330 13.99 -8.17 -3.17
C CYS A 330 15.03 -8.40 -4.28
N TYR A 331 15.61 -7.32 -4.81
CA TYR A 331 16.70 -7.36 -5.78
C TYR A 331 18.10 -7.27 -5.14
N ARG A 332 18.19 -7.32 -3.80
CA ARG A 332 19.48 -7.43 -3.13
C ARG A 332 20.08 -8.80 -3.42
N SER A 333 21.39 -8.84 -3.61
CA SER A 333 22.11 -10.10 -3.71
C SER A 333 22.41 -10.64 -2.31
N GLU A 334 22.03 -11.89 -2.07
CA GLU A 334 22.33 -12.60 -0.83
C GLU A 334 22.98 -13.96 -1.11
N LYS A 335 23.76 -14.43 -0.14
CA LYS A 335 24.28 -15.80 -0.15
C LYS A 335 23.15 -16.77 0.20
N CYS A 336 23.30 -18.02 -0.22
CA CYS A 336 22.37 -19.08 0.14
C CYS A 336 22.10 -19.07 1.66
N PRO A 337 20.82 -19.05 2.10
CA PRO A 337 20.49 -19.12 3.51
C PRO A 337 21.02 -20.37 4.23
N LEU A 338 21.30 -21.44 3.48
CA LEU A 338 21.91 -22.68 3.96
C LEU A 338 23.44 -22.69 3.87
N SER A 339 24.11 -21.64 3.37
CA SER A 339 25.57 -21.60 3.19
C SER A 339 26.39 -21.88 4.47
N LYS A 340 25.80 -21.67 5.66
CA LYS A 340 26.42 -22.01 6.95
C LYS A 340 26.28 -23.48 7.35
N HIS A 341 25.25 -24.16 6.85
CA HIS A 341 24.87 -25.53 7.23
C HIS A 341 25.20 -26.55 6.14
N GLN A 342 25.21 -26.11 4.89
CA GLN A 342 25.53 -26.88 3.70
C GLN A 342 26.57 -26.09 2.91
N ASN A 343 27.52 -26.77 2.26
CA ASN A 343 28.58 -26.16 1.46
C ASN A 343 28.06 -25.56 0.13
N CYS A 344 26.97 -24.80 0.19
CA CYS A 344 26.37 -24.12 -0.94
C CYS A 344 27.07 -22.78 -1.20
N ARG A 345 27.49 -22.59 -2.45
CA ARG A 345 28.16 -21.36 -2.92
C ARG A 345 27.24 -20.42 -3.68
N TRP A 346 25.94 -20.71 -3.71
CA TRP A 346 24.98 -19.88 -4.43
C TRP A 346 24.92 -18.48 -3.82
N GLN A 347 24.93 -17.50 -4.72
CA GLN A 347 24.76 -16.09 -4.43
C GLN A 347 23.91 -15.52 -5.56
N GLY A 348 22.76 -14.94 -5.23
CA GLY A 348 21.78 -14.52 -6.21
C GLY A 348 20.82 -13.49 -5.64
N LEU A 349 19.79 -13.12 -6.39
CA LEU A 349 18.77 -12.19 -5.92
C LEU A 349 17.89 -12.86 -4.86
N VAL A 350 17.39 -12.08 -3.90
CA VAL A 350 16.47 -12.59 -2.87
C VAL A 350 15.22 -13.23 -3.49
N GLY A 351 14.70 -12.66 -4.58
CA GLY A 351 13.57 -13.25 -5.32
C GLY A 351 13.85 -14.67 -5.85
N ASP A 352 15.09 -14.94 -6.28
CA ASP A 352 15.51 -16.23 -6.84
C ASP A 352 15.84 -17.27 -5.76
N ALA A 353 15.90 -16.85 -4.48
CA ALA A 353 16.31 -17.72 -3.38
C ALA A 353 15.37 -18.92 -3.19
N LYS A 354 14.06 -18.72 -3.42
CA LYS A 354 13.06 -19.80 -3.37
C LYS A 354 13.37 -20.87 -4.41
N ASP A 355 13.53 -20.47 -5.67
CA ASP A 355 13.76 -21.39 -6.78
C ASP A 355 15.11 -22.10 -6.63
N HIS A 356 16.12 -21.41 -6.11
CA HIS A 356 17.39 -22.02 -5.73
C HIS A 356 17.23 -23.10 -4.65
N ILE A 357 16.52 -22.81 -3.55
CA ILE A 357 16.31 -23.78 -2.46
C ILE A 357 15.52 -24.99 -2.95
N VAL A 358 14.46 -24.78 -3.74
CA VAL A 358 13.65 -25.88 -4.29
C VAL A 358 14.48 -26.77 -5.22
N SER A 359 15.37 -26.20 -6.03
CA SER A 359 16.15 -26.94 -7.03
C SER A 359 17.41 -27.61 -6.46
N GLN A 360 18.12 -26.97 -5.54
CA GLN A 360 19.42 -27.43 -5.03
C GLN A 360 19.36 -27.97 -3.60
N HIS A 361 18.29 -27.69 -2.86
CA HIS A 361 18.08 -28.11 -1.47
C HIS A 361 16.66 -28.66 -1.24
N PRO A 362 16.17 -29.61 -2.06
CA PRO A 362 14.78 -30.07 -2.00
C PRO A 362 14.40 -30.64 -0.63
N ASP A 363 15.32 -31.34 0.04
CA ASP A 363 15.11 -31.92 1.38
C ASP A 363 14.93 -30.87 2.48
N SER A 364 15.35 -29.63 2.22
CA SER A 364 15.20 -28.51 3.14
C SER A 364 13.97 -27.65 2.82
N PHE A 365 13.23 -27.92 1.74
CA PHE A 365 12.00 -27.20 1.38
C PHE A 365 10.76 -28.02 1.73
N CYS A 366 9.75 -27.38 2.32
CA CYS A 366 8.56 -28.07 2.79
C CYS A 366 7.28 -27.31 2.42
N THR A 367 6.20 -28.05 2.18
CA THR A 367 4.86 -27.50 1.99
C THR A 367 4.23 -27.15 3.34
N ALA A 368 3.44 -26.08 3.38
CA ALA A 368 2.67 -25.73 4.58
C ALA A 368 1.71 -26.86 4.97
N ASN A 369 1.51 -27.08 6.28
CA ASN A 369 0.67 -28.14 6.84
C ASN A 369 1.10 -29.59 6.58
N SER A 370 2.32 -29.83 6.07
CA SER A 370 2.89 -31.17 6.02
C SER A 370 3.11 -31.74 7.41
N GLU A 371 3.06 -33.07 7.53
CA GLU A 371 3.40 -33.80 8.76
C GLU A 371 4.91 -33.99 8.84
N PHE A 372 5.49 -33.60 9.97
CA PHE A 372 6.89 -33.75 10.28
C PHE A 372 7.05 -34.63 11.51
N LYS A 373 8.16 -35.38 11.59
CA LYS A 373 8.55 -36.14 12.77
C LYS A 373 9.82 -35.54 13.36
N VAL A 374 9.91 -35.52 14.68
CA VAL A 374 11.10 -35.12 15.44
C VAL A 374 11.38 -36.13 16.55
N SER A 375 12.63 -36.56 16.67
CA SER A 375 13.12 -37.43 17.73
C SER A 375 13.72 -36.61 18.87
N LEU A 376 13.82 -37.19 20.07
CA LEU A 376 14.51 -36.53 21.19
C LEU A 376 16.02 -36.41 20.95
N GLU A 377 16.56 -37.20 20.03
CA GLU A 377 17.97 -37.19 19.66
C GLU A 377 18.31 -36.08 18.65
N ASP A 378 17.29 -35.47 18.03
CA ASP A 378 17.43 -34.41 17.02
C ASP A 378 17.84 -33.07 17.64
N THR A 379 19.11 -32.95 18.00
CA THR A 379 19.72 -31.72 18.55
C THR A 379 20.20 -30.75 17.47
N ALA A 380 20.20 -31.18 16.20
CA ALA A 380 20.72 -30.39 15.09
C ALA A 380 19.78 -29.23 14.72
N VAL A 381 20.30 -28.00 14.80
CA VAL A 381 19.53 -26.79 14.42
C VAL A 381 19.73 -26.47 12.94
N ILE A 382 19.05 -27.23 12.08
CA ILE A 382 19.08 -27.03 10.63
C ILE A 382 17.75 -26.40 10.19
N PRO A 383 17.77 -25.25 9.49
CA PRO A 383 16.54 -24.62 9.02
C PRO A 383 15.93 -25.40 7.86
N LYS A 384 14.62 -25.64 7.95
CA LYS A 384 13.74 -25.96 6.82
C LYS A 384 13.07 -24.69 6.31
N PHE A 385 12.58 -24.71 5.07
CA PHE A 385 12.00 -23.55 4.40
C PHE A 385 10.55 -23.81 4.04
N ILE A 386 9.68 -22.84 4.34
CA ILE A 386 8.26 -22.89 4.02
C ILE A 386 7.88 -21.59 3.32
N HIS A 387 7.08 -21.69 2.26
CA HIS A 387 6.60 -20.55 1.50
C HIS A 387 5.10 -20.35 1.73
N VAL A 388 4.72 -19.22 2.34
CA VAL A 388 3.32 -18.88 2.66
C VAL A 388 3.09 -17.40 2.33
N CYS A 389 1.95 -17.08 1.71
CA CYS A 389 1.57 -15.69 1.35
C CYS A 389 2.67 -14.91 0.58
N ASP A 390 3.35 -15.58 -0.35
CA ASP A 390 4.48 -15.03 -1.14
C ASP A 390 5.74 -14.66 -0.32
N CYS A 391 5.79 -15.08 0.95
CA CYS A 391 6.92 -14.89 1.84
C CYS A 391 7.64 -16.22 2.10
N LEU A 392 8.98 -16.18 2.16
CA LEU A 392 9.81 -17.32 2.54
C LEU A 392 10.13 -17.24 4.04
N PHE A 393 9.88 -18.34 4.76
CA PHE A 393 10.14 -18.49 6.18
C PHE A 393 11.19 -19.57 6.43
N LYS A 394 12.07 -19.33 7.40
CA LYS A 394 12.93 -20.36 8.00
C LYS A 394 12.22 -20.95 9.20
N PHE A 395 12.14 -22.25 9.23
CA PHE A 395 11.55 -23.03 10.30
C PHE A 395 12.62 -23.92 10.93
N TYR A 396 12.72 -23.86 12.25
CA TYR A 396 13.64 -24.64 13.05
C TYR A 396 12.86 -25.59 13.94
N CYS A 397 13.28 -26.84 13.99
CA CYS A 397 12.80 -27.85 14.92
C CYS A 397 14.00 -28.61 15.47
N PHE A 398 14.11 -28.67 16.80
CA PHE A 398 15.19 -29.38 17.49
C PHE A 398 14.77 -29.69 18.92
N THR A 399 15.51 -30.58 19.57
CA THR A 399 15.32 -30.95 20.97
C THR A 399 16.39 -30.28 21.83
N ARG A 400 15.98 -29.70 22.96
CA ARG A 400 16.87 -29.09 23.98
C ARG A 400 16.28 -29.28 25.37
N ASP A 401 17.10 -29.69 26.34
CA ASP A 401 16.68 -29.82 27.75
C ASP A 401 15.38 -30.66 27.91
N ASN A 402 15.27 -31.78 27.19
CA ASN A 402 14.08 -32.64 27.09
C ASN A 402 12.79 -31.92 26.62
N CYS A 403 12.95 -30.81 25.91
CA CYS A 403 11.88 -30.08 25.25
C CYS A 403 12.01 -30.21 23.74
N TYR A 404 10.89 -30.43 23.06
CA TYR A 404 10.78 -30.18 21.63
C TYR A 404 10.59 -28.69 21.42
N VAL A 405 11.42 -28.07 20.57
CA VAL A 405 11.44 -26.63 20.33
C VAL A 405 11.18 -26.34 18.86
N TRP A 406 10.30 -25.38 18.60
CA TRP A 406 9.95 -24.90 17.26
C TRP A 406 10.07 -23.39 17.19
N SER A 407 10.70 -22.89 16.14
CA SER A 407 10.79 -21.45 15.87
C SER A 407 10.67 -21.15 14.39
N VAL A 408 10.00 -20.04 14.07
CA VAL A 408 9.84 -19.56 12.69
C VAL A 408 10.40 -18.14 12.59
N GLN A 409 11.26 -17.92 11.61
CA GLN A 409 11.90 -16.65 11.30
C GLN A 409 11.52 -16.19 9.88
N THR A 410 11.12 -14.92 9.73
CA THR A 410 10.95 -14.30 8.41
C THR A 410 12.30 -14.03 7.77
N VAL A 411 12.47 -14.38 6.48
CA VAL A 411 13.78 -14.21 5.82
C VAL A 411 13.95 -12.81 5.23
N PHE A 412 12.86 -12.17 4.79
CA PHE A 412 12.94 -10.96 3.95
C PHE A 412 11.96 -9.83 4.27
N GLU A 413 11.01 -10.02 5.19
CA GLU A 413 9.94 -9.04 5.43
C GLU A 413 9.80 -8.67 6.91
N GLU A 414 9.73 -7.37 7.19
CA GLU A 414 9.66 -6.80 8.55
C GLU A 414 8.35 -6.06 8.84
N LYS A 415 7.49 -5.85 7.82
CA LYS A 415 6.35 -4.92 7.92
C LYS A 415 5.06 -5.57 8.41
N GLU A 416 4.92 -6.88 8.30
CA GLU A 416 3.73 -7.62 8.73
C GLU A 416 4.06 -8.56 9.90
N ALA A 417 3.21 -8.57 10.93
CA ALA A 417 3.33 -9.50 12.04
C ALA A 417 2.71 -10.83 11.63
N PHE A 418 3.55 -11.84 11.42
CA PHE A 418 3.10 -13.21 11.19
C PHE A 418 3.11 -14.02 12.48
N MET A 419 2.14 -14.91 12.61
CA MET A 419 2.05 -15.92 13.66
C MET A 419 2.26 -17.30 13.05
N TYR A 420 2.87 -18.20 13.81
CA TYR A 420 2.93 -19.62 13.45
C TYR A 420 2.22 -20.46 14.52
N GLU A 421 1.64 -21.55 14.06
CA GLU A 421 0.96 -22.58 14.86
C GLU A 421 1.70 -23.90 14.70
N VAL A 422 2.01 -24.54 15.82
CA VAL A 422 2.47 -25.93 15.87
C VAL A 422 1.31 -26.77 16.38
N ASP A 423 0.84 -27.70 15.56
CA ASP A 423 -0.20 -28.67 15.92
C ASP A 423 0.43 -30.05 16.06
N VAL A 424 0.54 -30.55 17.30
CA VAL A 424 1.09 -31.88 17.60
C VAL A 424 0.03 -32.92 17.24
N VAL A 425 0.40 -33.83 16.35
CA VAL A 425 -0.46 -34.91 15.87
C VAL A 425 -0.36 -36.06 16.85
N ASP A 426 -1.51 -36.54 17.32
CA ASP A 426 -1.61 -37.71 18.18
C ASP A 426 -1.33 -38.99 17.41
N GLY A 427 -0.06 -39.41 17.40
CA GLY A 427 0.38 -40.63 16.73
C GLY A 427 -0.18 -41.90 17.37
N ALA A 428 -0.54 -41.84 18.66
CA ALA A 428 -1.19 -42.93 19.38
C ALA A 428 -2.70 -43.02 19.10
N LYS A 429 -3.28 -42.06 18.39
CA LYS A 429 -4.71 -41.98 18.02
C LYS A 429 -5.66 -42.03 19.22
N ASN A 430 -5.22 -41.47 20.35
CA ASN A 430 -6.01 -41.32 21.58
C ASN A 430 -7.07 -40.21 21.49
N GLY A 431 -7.12 -39.44 20.40
CA GLY A 431 -8.03 -38.32 20.19
C GLY A 431 -7.56 -37.04 20.90
N GLN A 432 -6.29 -36.97 21.30
CA GLN A 432 -5.69 -35.79 21.92
C GLN A 432 -5.31 -34.77 20.85
N ARG A 433 -5.39 -33.48 21.20
CA ARG A 433 -4.94 -32.38 20.34
C ARG A 433 -4.17 -31.39 21.17
N PHE A 434 -3.00 -31.00 20.69
CA PHE A 434 -2.15 -30.06 21.38
C PHE A 434 -1.60 -29.04 20.37
N THR A 435 -1.92 -27.77 20.59
CA THR A 435 -1.64 -26.72 19.61
C THR A 435 -1.07 -25.50 20.32
N ILE A 436 0.06 -24.97 19.83
CA ILE A 436 0.70 -23.75 20.36
C ILE A 436 0.88 -22.73 19.26
N ARG A 437 0.66 -21.45 19.58
CA ARG A 437 0.85 -20.31 18.68
C ARG A 437 1.85 -19.31 19.24
N LYS A 438 2.74 -18.80 18.40
CA LYS A 438 3.70 -17.74 18.73
C LYS A 438 3.94 -16.81 17.54
N PRO A 439 4.37 -15.56 17.78
CA PRO A 439 4.82 -14.68 16.71
C PRO A 439 6.13 -15.19 16.09
N CYS A 440 6.29 -14.97 14.79
CA CYS A 440 7.57 -15.24 14.11
C CYS A 440 8.67 -14.34 14.67
N VAL A 441 9.84 -14.91 14.94
CA VAL A 441 10.99 -14.18 15.48
C VAL A 441 11.79 -13.49 14.38
N LYS A 442 12.51 -12.41 14.74
CA LYS A 442 13.40 -11.70 13.80
C LYS A 442 14.79 -12.32 13.75
N ASN A 443 15.30 -12.77 14.89
CA ASN A 443 16.58 -13.45 15.00
C ASN A 443 16.40 -14.76 15.77
N ILE A 444 16.96 -15.86 15.24
CA ILE A 444 16.94 -17.16 15.91
C ILE A 444 17.84 -17.17 17.16
N GLU A 445 18.83 -16.28 17.24
CA GLU A 445 19.67 -16.11 18.43
C GLU A 445 18.86 -15.74 19.68
N ASP A 446 17.76 -15.00 19.50
CA ASP A 446 16.86 -14.62 20.58
C ASP A 446 16.22 -15.86 21.22
N VAL A 447 15.93 -16.90 20.42
CA VAL A 447 15.36 -18.18 20.90
C VAL A 447 16.36 -18.99 21.71
N PHE A 448 17.65 -18.89 21.39
CA PHE A 448 18.68 -19.58 22.16
C PHE A 448 18.90 -18.94 23.53
N GLN A 449 18.65 -17.64 23.65
CA GLN A 449 18.77 -16.86 24.88
C GLN A 449 17.49 -16.91 25.73
N ASP A 450 16.32 -16.92 25.10
CA ASP A 450 15.02 -16.93 25.76
C ASP A 450 14.02 -17.87 25.05
N MET A 451 13.75 -19.02 25.68
CA MET A 451 12.75 -19.99 25.18
C MET A 451 11.30 -19.46 25.25
N SER A 452 11.03 -18.35 25.93
CA SER A 452 9.70 -17.72 25.93
C SER A 452 9.31 -17.16 24.56
N ALA A 453 10.30 -16.89 23.70
CA ALA A 453 10.13 -16.38 22.35
C ALA A 453 9.73 -17.44 21.32
N CYS A 454 9.72 -18.74 21.68
CA CYS A 454 9.40 -19.83 20.77
C CYS A 454 8.28 -20.75 21.27
N CYS A 455 7.80 -21.63 20.41
CA CYS A 455 6.95 -22.74 20.82
C CYS A 455 7.85 -23.85 21.37
N PHE A 456 7.59 -24.30 22.59
CA PHE A 456 8.26 -25.48 23.14
C PHE A 456 7.29 -26.34 23.93
N VAL A 457 7.59 -27.64 24.00
CA VAL A 457 6.80 -28.63 24.74
C VAL A 457 7.73 -29.59 25.45
N LEU A 458 7.46 -29.85 26.73
CA LEU A 458 8.22 -30.83 27.49
C LEU A 458 7.84 -32.25 27.05
N GLN A 459 8.82 -33.14 26.96
CA GLN A 459 8.60 -34.55 26.59
C GLN A 459 7.49 -35.21 27.42
N ASN A 460 7.44 -34.94 28.73
CA ASN A 460 6.44 -35.53 29.62
C ASN A 460 5.00 -35.03 29.36
N GLN A 461 4.81 -33.88 28.70
CA GLN A 461 3.50 -33.33 28.37
C GLN A 461 2.88 -34.00 27.15
N VAL A 462 3.70 -34.58 26.27
CA VAL A 462 3.28 -35.21 25.01
C VAL A 462 3.68 -36.69 24.89
N SER A 463 4.13 -37.30 25.99
CA SER A 463 4.56 -38.70 26.03
C SER A 463 3.44 -39.68 25.64
N SER A 464 2.17 -39.32 25.86
CA SER A 464 1.01 -40.12 25.42
C SER A 464 0.66 -39.95 23.93
N MET A 465 1.29 -39.01 23.23
CA MET A 465 1.05 -38.69 21.82
C MET A 465 2.19 -39.16 20.89
N THR A 466 3.30 -39.64 21.46
CA THR A 466 4.50 -40.05 20.71
C THR A 466 4.41 -41.48 20.20
N GLU A 467 5.02 -41.73 19.04
CA GLU A 467 5.15 -43.07 18.44
C GLU A 467 6.50 -43.69 18.82
N GLN A 468 6.52 -44.99 19.13
CA GLN A 468 7.76 -45.75 19.37
C GLN A 468 8.07 -46.61 18.14
N SER A 469 9.30 -46.53 17.64
CA SER A 469 9.77 -47.37 16.53
C SER A 469 11.20 -47.82 16.77
N GLU A 470 11.39 -49.14 16.85
CA GLU A 470 12.65 -49.93 16.88
C GLU A 470 13.74 -49.58 17.91
N GLU A 471 13.78 -48.35 18.43
CA GLU A 471 14.53 -47.85 19.61
C GLU A 471 14.33 -46.34 19.84
N GLU A 472 13.65 -45.62 18.93
CA GLU A 472 13.44 -44.16 18.99
C GLU A 472 11.98 -43.77 19.25
N THR A 473 11.80 -42.63 19.92
CA THR A 473 10.49 -42.02 20.20
C THR A 473 10.31 -40.77 19.33
N PHE A 474 9.31 -40.80 18.46
CA PHE A 474 9.01 -39.73 17.52
C PHE A 474 7.76 -38.95 17.93
N LEU A 475 7.84 -37.63 17.80
CA LEU A 475 6.70 -36.74 17.89
C LEU A 475 6.32 -36.27 16.48
N THR A 476 5.08 -36.52 16.08
CA THR A 476 4.54 -36.03 14.80
C THR A 476 3.89 -34.67 15.00
N TYR A 477 4.15 -33.69 14.14
CA TYR A 477 3.58 -32.35 14.23
C TYR A 477 3.33 -31.73 12.85
N LYS A 478 2.45 -30.73 12.80
CA LYS A 478 2.19 -29.87 11.64
C LYS A 478 2.54 -28.43 12.00
N ILE A 479 2.96 -27.67 10.99
CA ILE A 479 3.19 -26.23 11.14
C ILE A 479 2.35 -25.43 10.15
N GLY A 480 1.61 -24.46 10.70
CA GLY A 480 0.85 -23.46 9.95
C GLY A 480 1.42 -22.06 10.18
N ILE A 481 1.37 -21.22 9.16
CA ILE A 481 1.78 -19.80 9.25
C ILE A 481 0.62 -18.95 8.73
N PHE A 482 0.27 -17.90 9.47
CA PHE A 482 -0.85 -17.01 9.15
C PHE A 482 -0.57 -15.58 9.63
N LYS A 483 -1.40 -14.63 9.17
CA LYS A 483 -1.34 -13.22 9.58
C LYS A 483 -2.17 -12.99 10.84
#